data_AF-A0A1M4E0M1-F1
#
_entry.id   AF-A0A1M4E0M1-F1
#
_cell.length_a   1.000
_cell.length_b   1.000
_cell.length_c   1.000
_cell.angle_alpha   90.00
_cell.angle_beta   90.00
_cell.angle_gamma   90.00
#
_symmetry.space_group_name_H-M   'P 1'
#
loop_
_entity.id
_entity.type
_entity.pdbx_description
1 polymer ?
#
loop_
_entity_poly.entity_id
_entity_poly.type
_entity_poly.pdbx_seq_one_letter_code
_entity_poly.pdbx_strand_id
1 'polypeptide(L)'
;MTVNDEHVVRREQYERLERHLRADGRERIEMTFAEVAAVIGAPLPHSAFRHPAWWGTDPEHTQAVWLDVGYQARPDLRTQRVAFIKTTSYSE
;
A
#
# COMPACT_ATOMS: atom_id res chain seq x y z
N MET A 1 -26.02 14.16 0.92
CA MET A 1 -25.95 12.72 0.58
C MET A 1 -24.58 12.49 -0.02
N THR A 2 -23.56 12.44 0.83
CA THR A 2 -22.19 12.13 0.38
C THR A 2 -22.13 10.62 0.35
N VAL A 3 -22.16 10.04 -0.84
CA VAL A 3 -21.72 8.65 -1.03
C VAL A 3 -20.23 8.63 -0.70
N ASN A 4 -19.92 8.50 0.59
CA ASN A 4 -18.56 8.25 1.05
C ASN A 4 -18.24 6.82 0.64
N ASP A 5 -17.80 6.65 -0.61
CA ASP A 5 -17.14 5.48 -1.18
C ASP A 5 -15.77 5.21 -0.50
N GLU A 6 -15.66 5.53 0.79
CA GLU A 6 -14.54 5.18 1.65
C GLU A 6 -14.78 3.77 2.17
N HIS A 7 -14.62 2.77 1.30
CA HIS A 7 -14.25 1.44 1.76
C HIS A 7 -12.86 1.57 2.39
N VAL A 8 -12.83 1.88 3.69
CA VAL A 8 -11.61 1.90 4.49
C VAL A 8 -11.13 0.45 4.59
N VAL A 9 -10.18 0.08 3.72
CA VAL A 9 -9.44 -1.18 3.81
C VAL A 9 -8.93 -1.28 5.25
N ARG A 10 -9.36 -2.33 5.96
CA ARG A 10 -9.04 -2.48 7.38
C ARG A 10 -7.59 -2.90 7.56
N ARG A 11 -7.01 -2.57 8.72
CA ARG A 11 -5.63 -2.93 9.09
C ARG A 11 -5.33 -4.42 8.85
N GLU A 12 -6.27 -5.30 9.20
CA GLU A 12 -6.22 -6.76 8.97
C GLU A 12 -6.02 -7.16 7.50
N GLN A 13 -6.54 -6.39 6.55
CA GLN A 13 -6.41 -6.66 5.12
C GLN A 13 -5.02 -6.25 4.63
N TYR A 14 -4.53 -5.11 5.13
CA TYR A 14 -3.18 -4.64 4.88
C TYR A 14 -2.11 -5.53 5.55
N GLU A 15 -2.38 -6.12 6.72
CA GLU A 15 -1.49 -7.11 7.36
C GLU A 15 -1.23 -8.34 6.47
N ARG A 16 -2.21 -8.74 5.62
CA ARG A 16 -1.98 -9.81 4.63
C ARG A 16 -0.98 -9.39 3.57
N LEU A 17 -1.11 -8.16 3.07
CA LEU A 17 -0.16 -7.59 2.12
C LEU A 17 1.23 -7.45 2.76
N GLU A 18 1.30 -6.96 3.98
CA GLU A 18 2.54 -6.85 4.75
C GLU A 18 3.24 -8.20 4.88
N ARG A 19 2.50 -9.26 5.28
CA ARG A 19 3.04 -10.62 5.38
C ARG A 19 3.52 -11.12 4.03
N HIS A 20 2.82 -10.78 2.95
CA HIS A 20 3.22 -11.14 1.59
C HIS A 20 4.54 -10.45 1.20
N LEU A 21 4.67 -9.14 1.44
CA LEU A 21 5.89 -8.37 1.19
C LEU A 21 7.07 -8.90 2.04
N ARG A 22 6.80 -9.22 3.31
CA ARG A 22 7.79 -9.79 4.23
C ARG A 22 8.23 -11.20 3.83
N ALA A 23 7.32 -12.03 3.33
CA ALA A 23 7.62 -13.36 2.84
C ALA A 23 8.43 -13.35 1.54
N ASP A 24 8.16 -12.40 0.65
CA ASP A 24 8.91 -12.23 -0.60
C ASP A 24 10.33 -11.69 -0.33
N GLY A 25 10.47 -10.75 0.63
CA GLY A 25 11.76 -10.32 1.17
C GLY A 25 12.65 -9.52 0.22
N ARG A 26 12.17 -9.20 -0.99
CA ARG A 26 12.91 -8.42 -1.99
C ARG A 26 12.96 -6.94 -1.61
N GLU A 27 14.02 -6.28 -2.04
CA GLU A 27 14.19 -4.82 -1.85
C GLU A 27 13.18 -4.00 -2.64
N ARG A 28 12.68 -4.53 -3.76
CA ARG A 28 11.68 -3.89 -4.61
C ARG A 28 10.64 -4.93 -5.04
N ILE A 29 9.39 -4.68 -4.69
CA ILE A 29 8.25 -5.52 -5.06
C ILE A 29 7.27 -4.64 -5.83
N GLU A 30 7.07 -4.96 -7.11
CA GLU A 30 6.13 -4.25 -7.97
C GLU A 30 4.85 -5.05 -8.11
N MET A 31 3.73 -4.41 -7.78
CA MET A 31 2.40 -5.01 -7.87
C MET A 31 1.45 -4.04 -8.56
N THR A 32 0.54 -4.55 -9.38
CA THR A 32 -0.57 -3.75 -9.91
C THR A 32 -1.58 -3.45 -8.81
N PHE A 33 -2.35 -2.38 -8.96
CA PHE A 33 -3.45 -2.08 -8.04
C PHE A 33 -4.46 -3.23 -7.95
N ALA A 34 -4.66 -3.96 -9.05
CA ALA A 34 -5.49 -5.16 -9.09
C ALA A 34 -4.90 -6.32 -8.26
N GLU A 35 -3.58 -6.55 -8.34
CA GLU A 35 -2.91 -7.56 -7.51
C GLU A 35 -2.95 -7.21 -6.03
N VAL A 36 -2.72 -5.94 -5.69
CA VAL A 36 -2.84 -5.47 -4.31
C VAL A 36 -4.26 -5.71 -3.80
N ALA A 37 -5.28 -5.32 -4.58
CA ALA A 37 -6.69 -5.56 -4.26
C ALA A 37 -6.99 -7.07 -4.08
N ALA A 38 -6.40 -7.93 -4.90
CA ALA A 38 -6.55 -9.38 -4.79
C ALA A 38 -5.89 -9.95 -3.53
N VAL A 39 -4.69 -9.46 -3.16
CA VAL A 39 -3.97 -9.90 -1.94
C VAL A 39 -4.70 -9.47 -0.66
N ILE A 40 -5.19 -8.23 -0.62
CA ILE A 40 -5.97 -7.73 0.52
C ILE A 40 -7.39 -8.30 0.54
N GLY A 41 -7.87 -8.82 -0.60
CA GLY A 41 -9.22 -9.36 -0.78
C GLY A 41 -10.31 -8.29 -0.81
N ALA A 42 -9.96 -7.05 -1.15
CA ALA A 42 -10.85 -5.89 -1.14
C ALA A 42 -10.47 -4.93 -2.27
N PRO A 43 -11.45 -4.25 -2.90
CA PRO A 43 -11.17 -3.24 -3.90
C PRO A 43 -10.50 -2.02 -3.27
N LEU A 44 -9.48 -1.48 -3.93
CA LEU A 44 -8.85 -0.23 -3.52
C LEU A 44 -9.83 0.94 -3.74
N PRO A 45 -9.86 1.93 -2.83
CA PRO A 45 -10.70 3.10 -2.99
C PRO A 45 -10.24 3.93 -4.21
N HIS A 46 -11.17 4.61 -4.87
CA HIS A 46 -10.87 5.47 -6.02
C HIS A 46 -9.80 6.54 -5.71
N SER A 47 -9.68 6.97 -4.45
CA SER A 47 -8.65 7.90 -4.00
C SER A 47 -7.23 7.34 -4.19
N ALA A 48 -7.02 6.02 -4.06
CA ALA A 48 -5.74 5.37 -4.31
C ALA A 48 -5.31 5.47 -5.80
N PHE A 49 -6.28 5.58 -6.71
CA PHE A 49 -6.04 5.76 -8.15
C PHE A 49 -5.85 7.22 -8.56
N ARG A 50 -6.38 8.16 -7.77
CA ARG A 50 -6.33 9.61 -8.08
C ARG A 50 -5.20 10.34 -7.37
N HIS A 51 -4.83 9.89 -6.17
CA HIS A 51 -3.88 10.59 -5.31
C HIS A 51 -2.73 9.65 -4.96
N PRO A 52 -1.53 9.84 -5.52
CA PRO A 52 -0.37 9.02 -5.15
C PRO A 52 0.05 9.26 -3.70
N ALA A 53 -0.27 10.44 -3.14
CA ALA A 53 -0.10 10.75 -1.72
C ALA A 53 -0.87 9.80 -0.79
N TRP A 54 -1.98 9.20 -1.26
CA TRP A 54 -2.72 8.18 -0.51
C TRP A 54 -1.84 6.97 -0.16
N TRP A 55 -0.83 6.66 -0.97
CA TRP A 55 0.12 5.58 -0.72
C TRP A 55 1.33 6.01 0.12
N GLY A 56 1.60 7.32 0.23
CA GLY A 56 2.91 7.82 0.63
C GLY A 56 2.94 8.76 1.84
N THR A 57 1.81 9.27 2.32
CA THR A 57 1.86 10.49 3.16
C THR A 57 0.81 10.45 4.26
N ASP A 58 1.15 9.77 5.35
CA ASP A 58 1.45 10.39 6.65
C ASP A 58 1.44 9.29 7.72
N PRO A 59 2.42 9.22 8.63
CA PRO A 59 2.32 8.36 9.82
C PRO A 59 1.08 8.65 10.68
N GLU A 60 0.45 9.82 10.50
CA GLU A 60 -0.82 10.19 11.13
C GLU A 60 -2.05 9.54 10.47
N HIS A 61 -1.95 9.09 9.21
CA HIS A 61 -3.01 8.33 8.55
C HIS A 61 -2.78 6.82 8.77
N THR A 62 -3.66 6.20 9.55
CA THR A 62 -3.64 4.82 10.10
C THR A 62 -3.48 3.67 9.08
N GLN A 63 -3.35 3.96 7.79
CA GLN A 63 -3.45 2.98 6.68
C GLN A 63 -2.09 2.49 6.15
N ALA A 64 -0.98 3.15 6.50
CA ALA A 64 0.34 2.87 5.94
C ALA A 64 1.09 1.73 6.67
N VAL A 65 0.55 0.51 6.68
CA VAL A 65 1.19 -0.64 7.37
C VAL A 65 2.56 -1.01 6.76
N TRP A 66 2.82 -0.69 5.49
CA TRP A 66 4.12 -0.97 4.87
C TRP A 66 5.24 -0.14 5.49
N LEU A 67 4.94 1.03 6.08
CA LEU A 67 5.95 1.80 6.82
C LEU A 67 6.44 1.05 8.07
N ASP A 68 5.56 0.26 8.72
CA ASP A 68 5.89 -0.52 9.91
C ASP A 68 6.92 -1.63 9.60
N VAL A 69 6.86 -2.19 8.38
CA VAL A 69 7.86 -3.16 7.88
C VAL A 69 9.06 -2.53 7.17
N GLY A 70 9.20 -1.20 7.23
CA GLY A 70 10.29 -0.49 6.58
C GLY A 70 10.21 -0.57 5.05
N TYR A 71 9.01 -0.56 4.48
CA TYR A 71 8.78 -0.42 3.06
C TYR A 71 8.10 0.92 2.75
N GLN A 72 8.44 1.49 1.61
CA GLN A 72 7.84 2.71 1.08
C GLN A 72 7.09 2.37 -0.20
N ALA A 73 5.79 2.67 -0.24
CA ALA A 73 4.98 2.50 -1.43
C ALA A 73 5.21 3.67 -2.41
N ARG A 74 5.54 3.34 -3.65
CA ARG A 74 5.68 4.28 -4.78
C ARG A 74 4.66 3.93 -5.85
N PRO A 75 3.46 4.53 -5.80
CA PRO A 75 2.46 4.33 -6.83
C PRO A 75 2.86 5.03 -8.13
N ASP A 76 2.61 4.37 -9.25
CA ASP A 76 2.63 4.91 -10.59
C ASP A 76 1.20 4.86 -11.15
N LEU A 77 0.58 6.04 -11.21
CA LEU A 77 -0.78 6.19 -11.73
C LEU A 77 -0.87 5.98 -13.24
N ARG A 78 0.23 6.13 -13.99
CA ARG A 78 0.24 5.90 -15.44
C ARG A 78 0.11 4.43 -15.76
N THR A 79 0.78 3.59 -14.97
CA THR A 79 0.77 2.13 -15.15
C THR A 79 -0.18 1.41 -14.19
N GLN A 80 -0.82 2.15 -13.27
CA GLN A 80 -1.68 1.63 -12.20
C GLN A 80 -0.98 0.56 -11.36
N ARG A 81 0.28 0.84 -11.03
CA ARG A 81 1.17 -0.05 -10.26
C ARG A 81 1.65 0.65 -9.01
N VAL A 82 2.08 -0.13 -8.03
CA VAL A 82 2.78 0.34 -6.85
C VAL A 82 4.05 -0.47 -6.70
N ALA A 83 5.17 0.24 -6.54
CA ALA A 83 6.44 -0.34 -6.18
C ALA A 83 6.65 -0.18 -4.67
N PHE A 84 6.64 -1.27 -3.93
CA PHE A 84 7.07 -1.30 -2.53
C PHE A 84 8.59 -1.42 -2.50
N ILE A 85 9.25 -0.38 -2.00
CA ILE A 85 10.70 -0.32 -1.92
C ILE A 85 11.09 -0.40 -0.45
N LYS A 86 11.91 -1.37 -0.08
CA LYS A 86 12.43 -1.49 1.28
C LYS A 86 13.28 -0.26 1.59
N THR A 87 12.85 0.52 2.56
CA THR A 87 13.68 1.53 3.20
C THR A 87 14.56 0.75 4.16
N THR A 88 15.72 0.33 3.65
CA THR A 88 16.80 -0.16 4.51
C THR A 88 17.32 1.07 5.23
N SER A 89 16.58 1.54 6.23
CA SER A 89 17.10 2.48 7.21
C SER A 89 18.17 1.69 7.95
N TYR A 90 19.41 1.82 7.49
CA TYR A 90 20.60 1.33 8.18
C TYR A 90 20.65 2.10 9.50
N SER A 91 19.97 1.58 10.53
CA SER A 91 20.19 1.98 11.91
C SER A 91 21.46 1.25 12.35
N GLU A 92 22.59 1.91 12.13
CA GLU A 92 23.89 1.59 12.73
C GLU A 92 23.89 1.87 14.24
#